data_AF-A0A1B6HVL6-F1
#
_entry.id   AF-A0A1B6HVL6-F1
#
_cell.length_a   1.000
_cell.length_b   1.000
_cell.length_c   1.000
_cell.angle_alpha   90.00
_cell.angle_beta   90.00
_cell.angle_gamma   90.00
#
_symmetry.space_group_name_H-M   'P 1'
#
loop_
_entity.id
_entity.type
_entity.pdbx_description
1 polymer ?
#
loop_
_entity_poly.entity_id
_entity_poly.type
_entity_poly.pdbx_seq_one_letter_code
_entity_poly.pdbx_strand_id
1 'polypeptide(L)'
;MEKKQPIQMKSLNFNEFFTKVAQQTLDINNQHQKGQQLTLHVANCRLSQLHNTTTEEVQIMIKSMKSKTSAGLDEVSSKLLKHCSEALTTPLVSIINKSLSSGLFPSALKVAKVYPKHKSNCQKTPSNYRPISLISTFSKVIEKVVLKRLMDYLKQQNLLTNSQHGFVKGRSTAI
;
A
#
# COMPACT_ATOMS: atom_id res chain seq x y z
N MET A 1 32.74 15.26 -16.51
CA MET A 1 31.29 14.98 -16.38
C MET A 1 30.81 15.54 -15.05
N GLU A 2 30.22 16.74 -15.07
CA GLU A 2 29.65 17.38 -13.88
C GLU A 2 28.49 16.54 -13.32
N LYS A 3 28.64 16.09 -12.07
CA LYS A 3 27.50 15.63 -11.28
C LYS A 3 26.60 16.85 -11.04
N LYS A 4 25.48 16.94 -11.76
CA LYS A 4 24.40 17.89 -11.42
C LYS A 4 24.05 17.71 -9.95
N GLN A 5 24.42 18.68 -9.12
CA GLN A 5 23.96 18.75 -7.74
C GLN A 5 22.42 18.78 -7.75
N PRO A 6 21.72 17.95 -6.96
CA PRO A 6 20.27 18.02 -6.90
C PRO A 6 19.87 19.38 -6.32
N ILE A 7 19.06 20.13 -7.07
CA ILE A 7 18.45 21.37 -6.60
C ILE A 7 17.61 21.02 -5.37
N GLN A 8 18.11 21.37 -4.19
CA GLN A 8 17.51 21.01 -2.91
C GLN A 8 16.31 21.94 -2.64
N MET A 9 15.13 21.54 -3.12
CA MET A 9 13.88 22.03 -2.56
C MET A 9 13.84 21.68 -1.07
N LYS A 10 13.56 22.67 -0.22
CA LYS A 10 13.47 22.46 1.23
C LYS A 10 12.38 21.42 1.53
N SER A 11 12.68 20.44 2.37
CA SER A 11 11.76 19.37 2.79
C SER A 11 10.41 19.90 3.29
N LEU A 12 10.42 21.06 3.94
CA LEU A 12 9.23 21.76 4.42
C LEU A 12 8.21 22.06 3.32
N ASN A 13 8.67 22.44 2.12
CA ASN A 13 7.80 22.76 0.99
C ASN A 13 7.04 21.53 0.50
N PHE A 14 7.71 20.37 0.43
CA PHE A 14 7.04 19.12 0.09
C PHE A 14 6.06 18.67 1.17
N ASN A 15 6.42 18.80 2.44
CA ASN A 15 5.53 18.45 3.54
C ASN A 15 4.26 19.30 3.51
N GLU A 16 4.39 20.61 3.37
CA GLU A 16 3.26 21.51 3.27
C GLU A 16 2.37 21.17 2.06
N PHE A 17 2.98 20.98 0.89
CA PHE A 17 2.23 20.64 -0.32
C PHE A 17 1.48 19.30 -0.18
N PHE A 18 2.17 18.20 0.18
CA PHE A 18 1.54 16.87 0.22
C PHE A 18 0.53 16.69 1.35
N THR A 19 0.63 17.46 2.44
CA THR A 19 -0.38 17.42 3.51
C THR A 19 -1.65 18.17 3.15
N LYS A 20 -1.56 19.23 2.34
CA LYS A 20 -2.70 20.10 1.98
C LYS A 20 -3.41 19.71 0.68
N VAL A 21 -2.71 19.06 -0.26
CA VAL A 21 -3.22 18.82 -1.63
C VAL A 21 -4.56 18.07 -1.67
N ALA A 22 -4.78 17.13 -0.75
CA ALA A 22 -6.03 16.37 -0.70
C ALA A 22 -7.23 17.28 -0.36
N GLN A 23 -7.10 18.09 0.68
CA GLN A 23 -8.15 19.03 1.10
C GLN A 23 -8.42 20.06 0.01
N GLN A 24 -7.36 20.66 -0.56
CA GLN A 24 -7.48 21.61 -1.65
C GLN A 24 -8.22 21.02 -2.86
N THR A 25 -7.95 19.76 -3.20
CA THR A 25 -8.63 19.06 -4.31
C THR A 25 -10.12 18.87 -4.02
N LEU A 26 -10.49 18.56 -2.77
CA LEU A 26 -11.88 18.41 -2.35
C LEU A 26 -12.63 19.75 -2.41
N ASP A 27 -12.01 20.82 -1.93
CA ASP A 27 -12.61 22.16 -1.90
C ASP A 27 -12.91 22.67 -3.32
N ILE A 28 -12.04 22.35 -4.30
CA ILE A 28 -12.25 22.68 -5.72
C ILE A 28 -13.41 21.85 -6.31
N ASN A 29 -13.44 20.54 -6.06
CA ASN A 29 -14.40 19.65 -6.72
C ASN A 29 -15.82 19.72 -6.13
N ASN A 30 -15.96 20.06 -4.85
CA ASN A 30 -17.27 20.20 -4.19
C ASN A 30 -18.13 21.35 -4.77
N GLN A 31 -17.56 22.22 -5.61
CA GLN A 31 -18.31 23.24 -6.36
C GLN A 31 -19.05 22.67 -7.59
N HIS A 32 -18.77 21.43 -8.01
CA HIS A 32 -19.38 20.77 -9.17
C HIS A 32 -20.06 19.44 -8.79
N GLN A 33 -21.22 19.49 -8.11
CA GLN A 33 -22.02 18.29 -7.86
C GLN A 33 -22.99 17.97 -9.01
N LYS A 34 -22.58 17.08 -9.93
CA LYS A 34 -23.50 16.21 -10.69
C LYS A 34 -22.81 14.86 -10.98
N GLY A 35 -22.66 14.03 -9.96
CA GLY A 35 -22.35 12.60 -10.14
C GLY A 35 -23.65 11.81 -10.19
N GLN A 36 -23.92 11.09 -11.29
CA GLN A 36 -25.02 10.12 -11.33
C GLN A 36 -24.85 9.10 -10.22
N GLN A 37 -25.91 8.89 -9.43
CA GLN A 37 -25.94 7.86 -8.40
C GLN A 37 -25.92 6.50 -9.07
N LEU A 38 -24.76 5.84 -9.06
CA LEU A 38 -24.64 4.44 -9.47
C LEU A 38 -25.40 3.59 -8.45
N THR A 39 -26.54 3.02 -8.86
CA THR A 39 -27.22 1.96 -8.12
C THR A 39 -26.37 0.70 -8.21
N LEU A 40 -25.44 0.54 -7.27
CA LEU A 40 -24.67 -0.69 -7.13
C LEU A 40 -25.63 -1.79 -6.66
N HIS A 41 -25.86 -2.79 -7.51
CA HIS A 41 -26.48 -4.04 -7.09
C HIS A 41 -25.46 -4.80 -6.22
N VAL A 42 -25.41 -4.48 -4.93
CA VAL A 42 -24.52 -5.15 -3.99
C VAL A 42 -25.08 -6.56 -3.81
N ALA A 43 -24.44 -7.55 -4.43
CA ALA A 43 -24.66 -8.94 -4.05
C ALA A 43 -24.47 -9.03 -2.52
N ASN A 44 -25.33 -9.75 -1.81
CA ASN A 44 -25.21 -10.00 -0.36
C ASN A 44 -24.01 -10.92 -0.06
N CYS A 45 -22.82 -10.48 -0.46
CA CYS A 45 -21.55 -11.15 -0.35
C CYS A 45 -20.81 -10.54 0.83
N ARG A 46 -20.90 -11.19 1.98
CA ARG A 46 -20.17 -10.80 3.19
C ARG A 46 -18.93 -11.66 3.33
N LEU A 47 -17.75 -11.04 3.35
CA LEU A 47 -16.53 -11.68 3.84
C LEU A 47 -16.63 -11.75 5.37
N SER A 48 -17.28 -12.80 5.87
CA SER A 48 -17.67 -12.90 7.28
C SER A 48 -16.46 -13.13 8.20
N GLN A 49 -15.41 -13.80 7.74
CA GLN A 49 -14.21 -14.07 8.54
C GLN A 49 -12.94 -14.10 7.67
N LEU A 50 -11.89 -13.42 8.15
CA LEU A 50 -10.54 -13.60 7.67
C LEU A 50 -9.90 -14.70 8.51
N HIS A 51 -9.71 -15.89 7.93
CA HIS A 51 -9.07 -16.99 8.65
C HIS A 51 -7.61 -16.64 9.03
N ASN A 52 -7.17 -17.21 10.15
CA ASN A 52 -5.81 -17.04 10.65
C ASN A 52 -4.75 -17.48 9.62
N THR A 53 -3.55 -16.93 9.77
CA THR A 53 -2.33 -17.30 9.03
C THR A 53 -1.44 -18.22 9.88
N THR A 54 -0.55 -18.94 9.21
CA THR A 54 0.45 -19.83 9.84
C THR A 54 1.87 -19.31 9.61
N THR A 55 2.82 -19.88 10.35
CA THR A 55 4.26 -19.59 10.21
C THR A 55 4.74 -19.85 8.79
N GLU A 56 4.34 -20.97 8.19
CA GLU A 56 4.74 -21.40 6.84
C GLU A 56 4.24 -20.39 5.80
N GLU A 57 2.98 -19.96 5.92
CA GLU A 57 2.41 -18.98 5.03
C GLU A 57 3.13 -17.64 5.13
N VAL A 58 3.38 -17.14 6.34
CA VAL A 58 4.11 -15.89 6.55
C VAL A 58 5.54 -15.98 6.00
N GLN A 59 6.23 -17.10 6.18
CA GLN A 59 7.56 -17.31 5.58
C GLN A 59 7.50 -17.26 4.05
N ILE A 60 6.52 -17.91 3.43
CA ILE A 60 6.31 -17.85 1.97
C ILE A 60 6.06 -16.40 1.54
N MET A 61 5.25 -15.65 2.28
CA MET A 61 4.98 -14.24 2.00
C MET A 61 6.26 -13.41 2.06
N ILE A 62 7.07 -13.54 3.12
CA ILE A 62 8.35 -12.85 3.27
C ILE A 62 9.30 -13.21 2.13
N LYS A 63 9.45 -14.49 1.80
CA LYS A 63 10.32 -14.97 0.71
C LYS A 63 9.88 -14.41 -0.65
N SER A 64 8.58 -14.34 -0.90
CA SER A 64 7.99 -13.81 -2.16
C SER A 64 8.21 -12.31 -2.39
N MET A 65 8.54 -11.54 -1.35
CA MET A 65 8.76 -10.10 -1.49
C MET A 65 10.01 -9.82 -2.31
N LYS A 66 10.01 -8.74 -3.11
CA LYS A 66 11.25 -8.28 -3.75
C LYS A 66 12.23 -7.83 -2.67
N SER A 67 13.48 -8.29 -2.76
CA SER A 67 14.55 -7.87 -1.84
C SER A 67 14.93 -6.41 -2.15
N LYS A 68 14.55 -5.49 -1.28
CA LYS A 68 14.80 -4.05 -1.40
C LYS A 68 15.45 -3.54 -0.12
N THR A 69 16.28 -2.51 -0.25
CA THR A 69 16.93 -1.82 0.87
C THR A 69 16.11 -0.66 1.43
N SER A 70 15.14 -0.14 0.67
CA SER A 70 14.25 0.92 1.14
C SER A 70 13.40 0.44 2.33
N ALA A 71 13.31 1.24 3.38
CA ALA A 71 12.57 0.94 4.60
C ALA A 71 11.60 2.08 4.97
N GLY A 72 10.68 1.79 5.90
CA GLY A 72 9.82 2.80 6.52
C GLY A 72 10.56 3.57 7.62
N LEU A 73 9.83 4.20 8.54
CA LEU A 73 10.44 4.85 9.71
C LEU A 73 11.13 3.89 10.67
N ASP A 74 10.75 2.61 10.65
CA ASP A 74 11.37 1.54 11.45
C ASP A 74 12.76 1.12 10.93
N GLU A 75 13.16 1.62 9.76
CA GLU A 75 14.41 1.29 9.08
C GLU A 75 14.58 -0.23 8.81
N VAL A 76 13.49 -1.00 8.88
CA VAL A 76 13.45 -2.43 8.55
C VAL A 76 13.12 -2.62 7.07
N SER A 77 14.12 -3.01 6.29
CA SER A 77 13.97 -3.30 4.85
C SER A 77 13.47 -4.73 4.59
N SER A 78 12.91 -4.99 3.40
CA SER A 78 12.54 -6.37 3.01
C SER A 78 13.75 -7.28 2.84
N LYS A 79 14.92 -6.72 2.51
CA LYS A 79 16.18 -7.46 2.53
C LYS A 79 16.49 -7.91 3.97
N LEU A 80 16.47 -7.01 4.94
CA LEU A 80 16.74 -7.34 6.35
C LEU A 80 15.74 -8.36 6.90
N LEU A 81 14.44 -8.14 6.68
CA LEU A 81 13.39 -9.06 7.14
C LEU A 81 13.60 -10.49 6.63
N LYS A 82 14.05 -10.67 5.39
CA LYS A 82 14.37 -12.00 4.86
C LYS A 82 15.51 -12.68 5.61
N HIS A 83 16.57 -11.93 5.94
CA HIS A 83 17.72 -12.47 6.68
C HIS A 83 17.31 -12.89 8.09
N CYS A 84 16.42 -12.12 8.74
CA CYS A 84 15.94 -12.40 10.10
C CYS A 84 14.59 -13.16 10.13
N SER A 85 14.19 -13.77 9.01
CA SER A 85 12.82 -14.27 8.85
C SER A 85 12.47 -15.37 9.83
N GLU A 86 13.41 -16.26 10.14
CA GLU A 86 13.22 -17.35 11.10
C GLU A 86 12.82 -16.83 12.48
N ALA A 87 13.57 -15.87 13.02
CA ALA A 87 13.31 -15.29 14.33
C ALA A 87 12.04 -14.41 14.37
N LEU A 88 11.73 -13.72 13.27
CA LEU A 88 10.64 -12.73 13.24
C LEU A 88 9.29 -13.31 12.81
N THR A 89 9.23 -14.51 12.24
CA THR A 89 7.97 -15.07 11.73
C THR A 89 6.96 -15.30 12.85
N THR A 90 7.34 -15.97 13.93
CA THR A 90 6.43 -16.31 15.03
C THR A 90 5.75 -15.07 15.65
N PRO A 91 6.47 -14.00 16.05
CA PRO A 91 5.82 -12.79 16.56
C PRO A 91 4.96 -12.11 15.49
N LEU A 92 5.36 -12.13 14.21
CA LEU A 92 4.53 -11.58 13.13
C LEU A 92 3.22 -12.33 12.96
N VAL A 93 3.22 -13.66 13.02
CA VAL A 93 2.00 -14.48 12.96
C VAL A 93 1.04 -14.09 14.08
N SER A 94 1.56 -13.93 15.31
CA SER A 94 0.74 -13.51 16.46
C SER A 94 0.09 -12.14 16.24
N ILE A 95 0.87 -11.16 15.77
CA ILE A 95 0.37 -9.81 15.45
C ILE A 95 -0.67 -9.85 14.33
N ILE A 96 -0.40 -10.61 13.26
CA ILE A 96 -1.32 -10.75 12.11
C ILE A 96 -2.64 -11.37 12.57
N ASN A 97 -2.59 -12.51 13.26
CA ASN A 97 -3.80 -13.21 13.70
C ASN A 97 -4.63 -12.37 14.67
N LYS A 98 -3.98 -11.64 15.57
CA LYS A 98 -4.67 -10.69 16.45
C LYS A 98 -5.31 -9.54 15.67
N SER A 99 -4.66 -9.04 14.62
CA SER A 99 -5.22 -8.02 13.74
C SER A 99 -6.43 -8.53 12.95
N LEU A 100 -6.35 -9.76 12.42
CA LEU A 100 -7.45 -10.39 11.67
C LEU A 100 -8.66 -10.65 12.56
N SER A 101 -8.47 -11.19 13.76
CA SER A 101 -9.56 -11.54 14.67
C SER A 101 -10.23 -10.32 15.31
N SER A 102 -9.47 -9.27 15.61
CA SER A 102 -10.02 -8.02 16.16
C SER A 102 -10.56 -7.05 15.11
N GLY A 103 -10.20 -7.24 13.83
CA GLY A 103 -10.47 -6.26 12.77
C GLY A 103 -9.66 -4.96 12.93
N LEU A 104 -8.68 -4.91 13.83
CA LEU A 104 -7.89 -3.72 14.10
C LEU A 104 -6.49 -3.86 13.51
N PHE A 105 -6.10 -2.91 12.66
CA PHE A 105 -4.73 -2.82 12.16
C PHE A 105 -3.79 -2.18 13.20
N PRO A 106 -2.58 -2.72 13.44
CA PRO A 106 -1.64 -2.20 14.44
C PRO A 106 -1.32 -0.71 14.21
N SER A 107 -1.57 0.13 15.20
CA SER A 107 -1.41 1.60 15.10
C SER A 107 0.03 2.02 14.76
N ALA A 108 1.02 1.37 15.37
CA ALA A 108 2.44 1.62 15.11
C ALA A 108 2.83 1.37 13.64
N LEU A 109 2.10 0.50 12.93
CA LEU A 109 2.36 0.18 11.52
C LEU A 109 1.59 1.08 10.55
N LYS A 110 0.73 1.99 11.02
CA LYS A 110 -0.03 2.94 10.17
C LYS A 110 0.78 4.13 9.69
N VAL A 111 2.01 4.29 10.20
CA VAL A 111 2.87 5.43 9.86
C VAL A 111 3.69 5.11 8.60
N ALA A 112 3.80 6.09 7.70
CA ALA A 112 4.57 5.99 6.47
C ALA A 112 5.57 7.15 6.34
N LYS A 113 6.76 6.86 5.83
CA LYS A 113 7.75 7.87 5.42
C LYS A 113 7.46 8.27 3.98
N VAL A 114 7.15 9.55 3.73
CA VAL A 114 6.85 10.03 2.37
C VAL A 114 8.15 10.36 1.65
N TYR A 115 8.38 9.72 0.50
CA TYR A 115 9.50 9.99 -0.40
C TYR A 115 9.00 10.69 -1.68
N PRO A 116 9.35 11.97 -1.91
CA PRO A 116 9.00 12.67 -3.15
C PRO A 116 9.81 12.12 -4.32
N LYS A 117 9.15 11.41 -5.25
CA LYS A 117 9.79 10.93 -6.48
C LYS A 117 9.43 11.82 -7.66
N HIS A 118 10.43 12.46 -8.26
CA HIS A 118 10.25 13.31 -9.44
C HIS A 118 9.59 12.53 -10.59
N LYS A 119 8.55 13.12 -11.21
CA LYS A 119 7.85 12.56 -12.38
C LYS A 119 8.50 13.06 -13.67
N SER A 120 8.46 14.37 -13.89
CA SER A 120 8.91 15.08 -15.10
C SER A 120 8.87 16.60 -14.85
N ASN A 121 9.29 17.43 -15.80
CA ASN A 121 9.22 18.90 -15.74
C ASN A 121 10.11 19.53 -14.63
N CYS A 122 9.84 20.80 -14.29
CA CYS A 122 10.63 21.60 -13.35
C CYS A 122 10.75 20.93 -11.97
N GLN A 123 11.99 20.76 -11.50
CA GLN A 123 12.32 20.16 -10.19
C GLN A 123 11.98 21.07 -8.99
N LYS A 124 11.73 22.36 -9.24
CA LYS A 124 11.35 23.33 -8.19
C LYS A 124 9.85 23.37 -7.90
N THR A 125 9.04 22.59 -8.61
CA THR A 125 7.58 22.58 -8.46
C THR A 125 7.14 21.29 -7.74
N PRO A 126 6.56 21.35 -6.53
CA PRO A 126 6.16 20.16 -5.78
C PRO A 126 5.18 19.24 -6.51
N SER A 127 4.25 19.80 -7.29
CA SER A 127 3.25 19.04 -8.07
C SER A 127 3.87 18.15 -9.16
N ASN A 128 5.13 18.37 -9.52
CA ASN A 128 5.89 17.54 -10.45
C ASN A 128 6.50 16.28 -9.79
N TYR A 129 6.18 16.02 -8.51
CA TYR A 129 6.64 14.86 -7.75
C TYR A 129 5.46 13.97 -7.33
N ARG A 130 5.71 12.67 -7.27
CA ARG A 130 4.78 11.68 -6.71
C ARG A 130 5.14 11.43 -5.25
N PRO A 131 4.19 11.50 -4.30
CA PRO A 131 4.44 11.09 -2.93
C PRO A 131 4.46 9.56 -2.84
N ILE A 132 5.64 8.96 -2.70
CA ILE A 132 5.77 7.50 -2.50
C ILE A 132 5.78 7.21 -1.00
N SER A 133 4.75 6.53 -0.52
CA SER A 133 4.66 6.10 0.88
C SER A 133 5.54 4.87 1.12
N LEU A 134 6.62 5.05 1.88
CA LEU A 134 7.44 3.96 2.41
C LEU A 134 6.86 3.54 3.76
N ILE A 135 5.99 2.54 3.72
CA ILE A 135 5.43 1.89 4.91
C ILE A 135 6.40 0.83 5.47
N SER A 136 6.20 0.49 6.75
CA SER A 136 6.89 -0.61 7.42
C SER A 136 6.85 -1.88 6.58
N THR A 137 7.96 -2.61 6.55
CA THR A 137 8.00 -3.92 5.87
C THR A 137 7.08 -4.92 6.55
N PHE A 138 6.88 -4.81 7.87
CA PHE A 138 5.90 -5.63 8.58
C PHE A 138 4.47 -5.34 8.12
N SER A 139 4.11 -4.07 7.92
CA SER A 139 2.80 -3.67 7.35
C SER A 139 2.52 -4.40 6.04
N LYS A 140 3.51 -4.43 5.13
CA LYS A 140 3.41 -5.11 3.83
C LYS A 140 3.13 -6.61 3.95
N VAL A 141 3.62 -7.27 5.00
CA VAL A 141 3.36 -8.68 5.25
C VAL A 141 1.90 -8.89 5.65
N ILE A 142 1.39 -8.08 6.59
CA ILE A 142 -0.02 -8.13 7.01
C ILE A 142 -0.94 -7.86 5.80
N GLU A 143 -0.64 -6.82 5.03
CA GLU A 143 -1.40 -6.47 3.81
C GLU A 143 -1.39 -7.59 2.78
N LYS A 144 -0.25 -8.28 2.59
CA LYS A 144 -0.17 -9.44 1.69
C LYS A 144 -1.06 -10.59 2.13
N VAL A 145 -1.12 -10.87 3.44
CA VAL A 145 -2.02 -11.87 4.01
C VAL A 145 -3.46 -11.49 3.70
N VAL A 146 -3.89 -10.28 4.08
CA VAL A 146 -5.26 -9.80 3.82
C VAL A 146 -5.60 -9.79 2.33
N LEU A 147 -4.70 -9.30 1.48
CA LEU A 147 -4.87 -9.28 0.02
C LEU A 147 -5.11 -10.68 -0.54
N LYS A 148 -4.38 -11.70 -0.05
CA LYS A 148 -4.60 -13.07 -0.48
C LYS A 148 -6.03 -13.53 -0.17
N ARG A 149 -6.51 -13.32 1.07
CA ARG A 149 -7.88 -13.71 1.46
C ARG A 149 -8.92 -12.98 0.62
N LEU A 150 -8.74 -11.67 0.44
CA LEU A 150 -9.66 -10.85 -0.34
C LEU A 150 -9.72 -11.31 -1.79
N MET A 151 -8.57 -11.53 -2.43
CA MET A 151 -8.54 -11.98 -3.82
C MET A 151 -9.09 -13.40 -3.99
N ASP A 152 -8.84 -14.30 -3.05
CA ASP A 152 -9.39 -15.66 -3.07
C ASP A 152 -10.92 -15.61 -2.94
N TYR A 153 -11.46 -14.78 -2.03
CA TYR A 153 -12.90 -14.55 -1.89
C TYR A 153 -13.54 -13.97 -3.15
N LEU A 154 -12.97 -12.88 -3.70
CA LEU A 154 -13.50 -12.22 -4.90
C LEU A 154 -13.56 -13.18 -6.10
N LYS A 155 -12.60 -14.09 -6.21
CA LYS A 155 -12.60 -15.12 -7.25
C LYS A 155 -13.64 -16.21 -7.00
N GLN A 156 -13.70 -16.75 -5.79
CA GLN A 156 -14.66 -17.80 -5.42
C GLN A 156 -16.11 -17.35 -5.62
N GLN A 157 -16.39 -16.07 -5.35
CA GLN A 157 -17.71 -15.48 -5.50
C GLN A 157 -17.96 -14.87 -6.90
N ASN A 158 -17.02 -15.03 -7.85
CA ASN A 158 -17.10 -14.46 -9.20
C ASN A 158 -17.40 -12.94 -9.23
N LEU A 159 -16.83 -12.19 -8.28
CA LEU A 159 -17.06 -10.75 -8.12
C LEU A 159 -16.10 -9.87 -8.96
N LEU A 160 -15.18 -10.48 -9.71
CA LEU A 160 -14.26 -9.78 -10.60
C LEU A 160 -14.81 -9.76 -12.03
N THR A 161 -15.30 -8.60 -12.48
CA THR A 161 -15.71 -8.40 -13.88
C THR A 161 -14.54 -8.60 -14.85
N ASN A 162 -14.83 -9.06 -16.07
CA ASN A 162 -13.84 -9.18 -17.14
C ASN A 162 -13.23 -7.83 -17.55
N SER A 163 -13.95 -6.73 -17.33
CA SER A 163 -13.46 -5.37 -17.58
C SER A 163 -12.45 -4.88 -16.52
N GLN A 164 -12.27 -5.60 -15.41
CA GLN A 164 -11.30 -5.25 -14.36
C GLN A 164 -9.91 -5.74 -14.75
N HIS A 165 -9.10 -4.85 -15.33
CA HIS A 165 -7.74 -5.17 -15.78
C HIS A 165 -6.68 -4.75 -14.74
N GLY A 166 -6.91 -3.66 -14.02
CA GLY A 166 -5.99 -3.16 -13.00
C GLY A 166 -5.93 -4.06 -11.77
N PHE A 167 -4.71 -4.31 -11.27
CA PHE A 167 -4.45 -5.02 -10.01
C PHE A 167 -4.94 -6.47 -9.95
N VAL A 168 -5.27 -7.08 -11.10
CA VAL A 168 -5.63 -8.49 -11.20
C VAL A 168 -4.48 -9.26 -11.87
N LYS A 169 -4.03 -10.34 -11.22
CA LYS A 169 -2.95 -11.19 -11.75
C LYS A 169 -3.34 -11.75 -13.12
N GLY A 170 -2.46 -11.59 -14.11
CA GLY A 170 -2.67 -12.10 -15.47
C GLY A 170 -3.51 -11.21 -16.39
N ARG A 171 -3.87 -9.99 -15.94
CA ARG A 171 -4.57 -9.00 -16.78
C ARG A 171 -3.68 -7.76 -16.98
N SER A 172 -3.81 -7.13 -18.14
CA SER A 172 -3.07 -5.93 -18.55
C SER A 172 -4.01 -4.95 -19.25
N THR A 173 -3.65 -3.67 -19.27
CA THR A 173 -4.32 -2.65 -20.10
C THR A 173 -3.65 -2.49 -21.47
N ALA A 174 -2.52 -3.16 -21.68
CA ALA A 174 -1.88 -3.24 -23.00
C ALA A 174 -2.56 -4.35 -23.81
N ILE A 175 -2.93 -4.00 -25.04
CA ILE A 175 -3.41 -4.91 -26.08
C ILE A 175 -2.20 -5.71 -26.59
#